data_AF-A0A536PVQ5-F1
#
_entry.id   AF-A0A536PVQ5-F1
#
_cell.length_a   1.000
_cell.length_b   1.000
_cell.length_c   1.000
_cell.angle_alpha   90.00
_cell.angle_beta   90.00
_cell.angle_gamma   90.00
#
_symmetry.space_group_name_H-M   'P 1'
#
loop_
_entity.id
_entity.type
_entity.pdbx_description
1 polymer ?
#
loop_
_entity_poly.entity_id
_entity_poly.type
_entity_poly.pdbx_seq_one_letter_code
_entity_poly.pdbx_strand_id
1 'polypeptide(L)'
;MITDRAGPSVLVAALMVTILGACGSASEATPTPPAPGEVVWPAPDHPLALTVKAGLKPEPKESLTFHVHAHLDVLVDGRPVLVPAGIGVNITDPAVKRGQWNGATTYGHIAGCAQPCISPLHTHDESGVIHTESAANVPDRLGQFFTEWDVVLSDACIGMYCQPATTIAVYVDGKRYSGKVVDIPLTDRKEIALVIGAPPDQIPSSFPSWAPV
;
A
#
# COMPACT_ATOMS: atom_id res chain seq x y z
N MET A 1 53.05 71.11 -44.00
CA MET A 1 53.76 71.31 -42.72
C MET A 1 53.25 70.26 -41.75
N ILE A 2 54.16 69.43 -41.19
CA ILE A 2 54.22 68.96 -39.79
C ILE A 2 52.95 68.25 -39.25
N THR A 3 52.91 67.00 -38.76
CA THR A 3 53.90 66.02 -38.27
C THR A 3 53.17 64.69 -37.98
N ASP A 4 53.94 63.59 -37.96
CA ASP A 4 53.62 62.28 -37.40
C ASP A 4 52.88 62.27 -36.06
N ARG A 5 52.09 61.21 -35.82
CA ARG A 5 52.24 60.34 -34.63
C ARG A 5 51.47 59.03 -34.77
N ALA A 6 52.22 57.93 -34.76
CA ALA A 6 51.74 56.57 -34.57
C ALA A 6 51.20 56.35 -33.14
N GLY A 7 50.14 55.54 -33.03
CA GLY A 7 49.58 55.02 -31.76
C GLY A 7 49.34 53.51 -31.88
N PRO A 8 49.46 52.74 -30.79
CA PRO A 8 49.78 51.31 -30.86
C PRO A 8 48.57 50.42 -31.13
N SER A 9 48.80 49.37 -31.92
CA SER A 9 47.89 48.25 -32.12
C SER A 9 47.67 47.48 -30.82
N VAL A 10 46.42 47.40 -30.37
CA VAL A 10 46.00 46.49 -29.30
C VAL A 10 45.42 45.24 -29.96
N LEU A 11 46.18 44.13 -29.92
CA LEU A 11 45.65 42.81 -30.22
C LEU A 11 44.70 42.40 -29.08
N VAL A 12 43.42 42.27 -29.37
CA VAL A 12 42.45 41.61 -28.49
C VAL A 12 42.50 40.12 -28.81
N ALA A 13 43.13 39.33 -27.93
CA ALA A 13 43.09 37.87 -28.00
C ALA A 13 41.70 37.38 -27.59
N ALA A 14 40.95 36.80 -28.53
CA ALA A 14 39.68 36.16 -28.25
C ALA A 14 39.93 34.80 -27.57
N LEU A 15 39.60 34.69 -26.29
CA LEU A 15 39.65 33.44 -25.54
C LEU A 15 38.36 32.66 -25.82
N MET A 16 38.40 31.68 -26.72
CA MET A 16 37.32 30.70 -26.89
C MET A 16 37.33 29.74 -25.69
N VAL A 17 36.35 29.88 -24.81
CA VAL A 17 36.07 28.91 -23.74
C VAL A 17 35.15 27.83 -24.34
N THR A 18 35.71 26.66 -24.65
CA THR A 18 34.93 25.47 -24.98
C THR A 18 34.36 24.86 -23.71
N ILE A 19 33.06 25.06 -23.46
CA ILE A 19 32.34 24.39 -22.38
C ILE A 19 32.08 22.95 -22.84
N LEU A 20 32.89 21.99 -22.36
CA LEU A 20 32.53 20.58 -22.44
C LEU A 20 31.39 20.33 -21.46
N GLY A 21 30.15 20.32 -21.96
CA GLY A 21 29.00 19.81 -21.23
C GLY A 21 29.18 18.31 -21.03
N ALA A 22 29.60 17.91 -19.84
CA ALA A 22 29.51 16.52 -19.41
C ALA A 22 28.02 16.18 -19.25
N CYS A 23 27.48 15.39 -20.17
CA CYS A 23 26.21 14.70 -19.98
C CYS A 23 26.39 13.69 -18.83
N GLY A 24 26.14 14.14 -17.61
CA GLY A 24 25.90 13.24 -16.49
C GLY A 24 24.55 12.58 -16.69
N SER A 25 24.54 11.35 -17.20
CA SER A 25 23.38 10.48 -17.09
C SER A 25 23.06 10.34 -15.61
N ALA A 26 21.99 10.98 -15.15
CA ALA A 26 21.43 10.70 -13.84
C ALA A 26 20.94 9.24 -13.89
N SER A 27 21.73 8.34 -13.30
CA SER A 27 21.23 7.02 -12.95
C SER A 27 20.03 7.26 -12.03
N GLU A 28 18.82 6.91 -12.47
CA GLU A 28 17.67 6.82 -11.57
C GLU A 28 18.10 5.91 -10.43
N ALA A 29 18.33 6.48 -9.26
CA ALA A 29 18.63 5.71 -8.07
C ALA A 29 17.41 4.85 -7.78
N THR A 30 17.60 3.53 -7.72
CA THR A 30 16.56 2.62 -7.25
C THR A 30 16.09 3.13 -5.88
N PRO A 31 14.78 3.34 -5.67
CA PRO A 31 14.29 3.82 -4.39
C PRO A 31 14.77 2.88 -3.28
N THR A 32 15.20 3.45 -2.16
CA THR A 32 15.62 2.65 -1.00
C THR A 32 14.41 1.86 -0.50
N PRO A 33 14.55 0.55 -0.22
CA PRO A 33 13.45 -0.24 0.31
C PRO A 33 12.93 0.35 1.62
N PRO A 34 11.61 0.32 1.87
CA PRO A 34 11.02 0.72 3.14
C PRO A 34 11.71 0.05 4.34
N ALA A 35 11.68 0.72 5.48
CA ALA A 35 12.08 0.09 6.73
C ALA A 35 11.10 -1.04 7.08
N PRO A 36 11.54 -2.16 7.67
CA PRO A 36 10.63 -3.17 8.18
C PRO A 36 9.63 -2.56 9.17
N GLY A 37 8.34 -2.83 8.99
CA GLY A 37 7.29 -2.26 9.84
C GLY A 37 6.93 -0.80 9.51
N GLU A 38 7.34 -0.28 8.35
CA GLU A 38 6.88 1.02 7.86
C GLU A 38 5.46 0.91 7.25
N VAL A 39 4.60 1.89 7.53
CA VAL A 39 3.33 2.07 6.81
C VAL A 39 3.62 2.80 5.51
N VAL A 40 3.70 2.04 4.41
CA VAL A 40 3.95 2.61 3.07
C VAL A 40 2.69 3.29 2.51
N TRP A 41 1.52 2.74 2.80
CA TRP A 41 0.22 3.31 2.42
C TRP A 41 -0.66 3.49 3.66
N PRO A 42 -0.99 4.72 4.08
CA PRO A 42 -1.86 4.94 5.23
C PRO A 42 -3.31 4.54 4.94
N ALA A 43 -4.11 4.34 5.98
CA ALA A 43 -5.56 4.17 5.82
C ALA A 43 -6.19 5.50 5.33
N PRO A 44 -7.16 5.45 4.40
CA PRO A 44 -7.77 6.65 3.84
C PRO A 44 -8.72 7.35 4.83
N ASP A 45 -8.91 8.66 4.66
CA ASP A 45 -9.72 9.51 5.55
C ASP A 45 -11.23 9.52 5.21
N HIS A 46 -11.64 8.90 4.09
CA HIS A 46 -13.02 8.79 3.63
C HIS A 46 -13.46 7.32 3.41
N PRO A 47 -13.31 6.44 4.41
CA PRO A 47 -13.42 4.99 4.25
C PRO A 47 -14.79 4.55 3.72
N LEU A 48 -15.89 5.15 4.18
CA LEU A 48 -17.24 4.74 3.76
C LEU A 48 -17.56 5.06 2.30
N ALA A 49 -16.95 6.11 1.74
CA ALA A 49 -17.09 6.39 0.32
C ALA A 49 -16.34 5.34 -0.52
N LEU A 50 -15.20 4.88 -0.04
CA LEU A 50 -14.42 3.82 -0.69
C LEU A 50 -15.06 2.45 -0.54
N THR A 51 -15.75 2.17 0.57
CA THR A 51 -16.62 1.00 0.73
C THR A 51 -17.69 0.94 -0.36
N VAL A 52 -18.39 2.06 -0.60
CA VAL A 52 -19.37 2.14 -1.69
C VAL A 52 -18.71 1.97 -3.06
N LYS A 53 -17.52 2.57 -3.27
CA LYS A 53 -16.73 2.40 -4.51
C LYS A 53 -16.30 0.94 -4.72
N ALA A 54 -16.03 0.19 -3.66
CA ALA A 54 -15.72 -1.24 -3.67
C ALA A 54 -16.95 -2.13 -3.92
N GLY A 55 -18.13 -1.54 -4.10
CA GLY A 55 -19.40 -2.26 -4.30
C GLY A 55 -19.96 -2.87 -3.01
N LEU A 56 -19.44 -2.45 -1.85
CA LEU A 56 -19.88 -2.88 -0.53
C LEU A 56 -20.85 -1.86 0.07
N LYS A 57 -21.59 -2.29 1.09
CA LYS A 57 -22.54 -1.43 1.79
C LYS A 57 -22.00 -1.11 3.19
N PRO A 58 -21.74 0.16 3.52
CA PRO A 58 -21.44 0.57 4.89
C PRO A 58 -22.53 0.16 5.88
N GLU A 59 -22.10 -0.27 7.06
CA GLU A 59 -22.95 -0.74 8.15
C GLU A 59 -22.76 0.14 9.41
N PRO A 60 -23.78 0.20 10.29
CA PRO A 60 -23.66 0.93 11.56
C PRO A 60 -22.98 0.10 12.66
N LYS A 61 -22.61 -1.16 12.41
CA LYS A 61 -22.02 -2.06 13.39
C LYS A 61 -21.32 -3.23 12.71
N GLU A 62 -20.49 -3.92 13.48
CA GLU A 62 -19.91 -5.23 13.14
C GLU A 62 -21.02 -6.30 13.01
N SER A 63 -20.86 -7.21 12.04
CA SER A 63 -21.78 -8.32 11.78
C SER A 63 -21.10 -9.65 12.07
N LEU A 64 -21.76 -10.50 12.84
CA LEU A 64 -21.28 -11.85 13.16
C LEU A 64 -21.99 -12.95 12.35
N THR A 65 -22.76 -12.58 11.32
CA THR A 65 -23.53 -13.55 10.53
C THR A 65 -22.63 -14.36 9.60
N PHE A 66 -21.83 -13.65 8.81
CA PHE A 66 -20.68 -14.19 8.10
C PHE A 66 -19.46 -13.45 8.62
N HIS A 67 -18.61 -14.15 9.38
CA HIS A 67 -17.44 -13.59 10.03
C HIS A 67 -16.27 -14.52 9.73
N VAL A 68 -15.37 -14.07 8.87
CA VAL A 68 -14.17 -14.81 8.48
C VAL A 68 -12.96 -13.89 8.49
N HIS A 69 -11.79 -14.48 8.71
CA HIS A 69 -10.53 -13.75 8.76
C HIS A 69 -9.58 -14.22 7.66
N ALA A 70 -8.97 -13.29 6.94
CA ALA A 70 -7.82 -13.57 6.06
C ALA A 70 -6.61 -12.78 6.54
N HIS A 71 -5.42 -13.15 6.11
CA HIS A 71 -4.18 -12.44 6.44
C HIS A 71 -3.48 -11.99 5.17
N LEU A 72 -2.96 -10.76 5.21
CA LEU A 72 -2.24 -10.12 4.12
C LEU A 72 -0.85 -9.68 4.59
N ASP A 73 0.16 -10.35 4.06
CA ASP A 73 1.54 -9.90 4.10
C ASP A 73 1.86 -9.06 2.86
N VAL A 74 2.43 -7.88 3.05
CA VAL A 74 3.06 -7.10 1.96
C VAL A 74 4.55 -7.03 2.22
N LEU A 75 5.34 -7.46 1.23
CA LEU A 75 6.80 -7.52 1.32
C LEU A 75 7.41 -6.68 0.21
N VAL A 76 8.22 -5.69 0.57
CA VAL A 76 9.01 -4.88 -0.37
C VAL A 76 10.49 -5.21 -0.18
N ASP A 77 11.11 -5.75 -1.23
CA ASP A 77 12.49 -6.24 -1.23
C ASP A 77 12.82 -7.14 -0.03
N GLY A 78 11.93 -8.12 0.19
CA GLY A 78 12.03 -9.11 1.26
C GLY A 78 11.71 -8.60 2.66
N ARG A 79 11.30 -7.34 2.81
CA ARG A 79 10.97 -6.73 4.11
C ARG A 79 9.46 -6.52 4.27
N PRO A 80 8.87 -6.88 5.42
CA PRO A 80 7.46 -6.65 5.67
C PRO A 80 7.16 -5.15 5.82
N VAL A 81 6.10 -4.69 5.18
CA VAL A 81 5.51 -3.37 5.39
C VAL A 81 4.12 -3.52 5.99
N LEU A 82 3.70 -2.56 6.81
CA LEU A 82 2.45 -2.67 7.56
C LEU A 82 1.24 -2.43 6.66
N VAL A 83 0.21 -3.25 6.88
CA VAL A 83 -1.17 -2.94 6.50
C VAL A 83 -1.75 -2.10 7.64
N PRO A 84 -2.21 -0.86 7.44
CA PRO A 84 -2.64 0.01 8.53
C PRO A 84 -3.95 -0.46 9.19
N ALA A 85 -4.09 -0.11 10.47
CA ALA A 85 -5.36 -0.20 11.17
C ALA A 85 -6.40 0.77 10.58
N GLY A 86 -7.68 0.39 10.62
CA GLY A 86 -8.79 1.29 10.31
C GLY A 86 -9.15 1.43 8.83
N ILE A 87 -8.61 0.57 7.94
CA ILE A 87 -9.14 0.47 6.58
C ILE A 87 -10.60 0.03 6.69
N GLY A 88 -11.50 0.73 5.98
CA GLY A 88 -12.95 0.46 6.05
C GLY A 88 -13.64 0.97 7.32
N VAL A 89 -12.94 1.64 8.24
CA VAL A 89 -13.52 2.12 9.52
C VAL A 89 -13.52 3.63 9.60
N ASN A 90 -14.67 4.26 9.86
CA ASN A 90 -14.73 5.68 10.22
C ASN A 90 -14.19 5.89 11.64
N ILE A 91 -12.86 5.95 11.76
CA ILE A 91 -12.13 6.04 13.05
C ILE A 91 -12.45 7.30 13.87
N THR A 92 -13.17 8.27 13.32
CA THR A 92 -13.57 9.50 14.02
C THR A 92 -14.95 9.39 14.67
N ASP A 93 -15.73 8.37 14.35
CA ASP A 93 -17.04 8.15 14.95
C ASP A 93 -16.90 7.81 16.45
N PRO A 94 -17.68 8.45 17.34
CA PRO A 94 -17.56 8.26 18.80
C PRO A 94 -17.94 6.84 19.27
N ALA A 95 -18.66 6.05 18.47
CA ALA A 95 -19.00 4.68 18.82
C ALA A 95 -17.81 3.71 18.61
N VAL A 96 -16.83 4.09 17.78
CA VAL A 96 -15.64 3.27 17.50
C VAL A 96 -14.72 3.23 18.73
N LYS A 97 -14.47 2.03 19.26
CA LYS A 97 -13.56 1.86 20.40
C LYS A 97 -12.12 1.83 19.91
N ARG A 98 -11.25 2.38 20.75
CA ARG A 98 -9.81 2.37 20.54
C ARG A 98 -9.15 1.43 21.54
N GLY A 99 -8.23 0.62 21.06
CA GLY A 99 -7.40 -0.26 21.86
C GLY A 99 -5.93 -0.09 21.49
N GLN A 100 -5.12 -1.07 21.88
CA GLN A 100 -3.71 -1.13 21.49
C GLN A 100 -3.31 -2.55 21.09
N TRP A 101 -2.49 -2.64 20.05
CA TRP A 101 -1.81 -3.85 19.61
C TRP A 101 -0.37 -3.50 19.26
N ASN A 102 0.61 -4.15 19.89
CA ASN A 102 2.04 -3.85 19.73
C ASN A 102 2.41 -2.35 19.88
N GLY A 103 1.66 -1.61 20.69
CA GLY A 103 1.84 -0.17 20.90
C GLY A 103 1.17 0.74 19.87
N ALA A 104 0.64 0.18 18.78
CA ALA A 104 -0.17 0.89 17.80
C ALA A 104 -1.64 0.95 18.22
N THR A 105 -2.36 1.97 17.74
CA THR A 105 -3.80 2.12 18.03
C THR A 105 -4.61 1.14 17.20
N THR A 106 -5.58 0.47 17.83
CA THR A 106 -6.57 -0.36 17.14
C THR A 106 -7.93 0.30 17.12
N TYR A 107 -8.79 -0.07 16.18
CA TYR A 107 -10.15 0.46 16.03
C TYR A 107 -11.14 -0.69 15.87
N GLY A 108 -12.20 -0.75 16.67
CA GLY A 108 -13.20 -1.82 16.54
C GLY A 108 -14.24 -1.79 17.65
N HIS A 109 -14.82 -2.95 17.94
CA HIS A 109 -15.89 -3.15 18.91
C HIS A 109 -17.08 -2.22 18.66
N ILE A 110 -17.50 -2.15 17.40
CA ILE A 110 -18.52 -1.23 16.90
C ILE A 110 -19.90 -1.88 17.06
N ALA A 111 -20.53 -1.67 18.22
CA ALA A 111 -21.84 -2.24 18.51
C ALA A 111 -23.03 -1.47 17.90
N GLY A 112 -22.83 -0.22 17.49
CA GLY A 112 -23.89 0.62 16.94
C GLY A 112 -23.53 2.10 16.85
N CYS A 113 -23.33 2.58 15.62
CA CYS A 113 -23.17 3.98 15.26
C CYS A 113 -24.53 4.60 14.89
N ALA A 114 -24.64 5.92 15.04
CA ALA A 114 -25.86 6.66 14.66
C ALA A 114 -26.06 6.71 13.13
N GLN A 115 -24.97 6.64 12.38
CA GLN A 115 -24.90 6.49 10.92
C GLN A 115 -23.94 5.33 10.61
N PRO A 116 -23.96 4.76 9.39
CA PRO A 116 -22.95 3.79 9.00
C PRO A 116 -21.54 4.32 9.27
N CYS A 117 -20.67 3.48 9.81
CA CYS A 117 -19.34 3.86 10.29
C CYS A 117 -18.29 2.76 10.06
N ILE A 118 -18.69 1.62 9.51
CA ILE A 118 -17.81 0.50 9.21
C ILE A 118 -18.20 -0.14 7.88
N SER A 119 -17.23 -0.67 7.17
CA SER A 119 -17.42 -1.62 6.08
C SER A 119 -17.54 -3.04 6.61
N PRO A 120 -18.30 -3.94 5.95
CA PRO A 120 -18.17 -5.38 6.20
C PRO A 120 -16.77 -5.92 5.92
N LEU A 121 -15.88 -5.17 5.25
CA LEU A 121 -14.51 -5.53 4.95
C LEU A 121 -13.56 -4.50 5.59
N HIS A 122 -12.72 -4.89 6.55
CA HIS A 122 -11.93 -3.91 7.30
C HIS A 122 -10.71 -4.50 8.02
N THR A 123 -9.88 -3.61 8.60
CA THR A 123 -8.78 -3.97 9.52
C THR A 123 -8.97 -3.30 10.88
N HIS A 124 -8.76 -4.05 11.96
CA HIS A 124 -8.78 -3.51 13.32
C HIS A 124 -7.43 -2.97 13.78
N ASP A 125 -6.32 -3.54 13.29
CA ASP A 125 -4.96 -3.24 13.73
C ASP A 125 -3.97 -3.29 12.55
N GLU A 126 -2.68 -3.14 12.86
CA GLU A 126 -1.61 -3.07 11.85
C GLU A 126 -1.04 -4.45 11.46
N SER A 127 -1.69 -5.54 11.88
CA SER A 127 -1.14 -6.89 11.76
C SER A 127 -1.28 -7.51 10.37
N GLY A 128 -2.15 -6.95 9.53
CA GLY A 128 -2.50 -7.54 8.23
C GLY A 128 -3.69 -8.50 8.28
N VAL A 129 -4.33 -8.70 9.45
CA VAL A 129 -5.60 -9.44 9.53
C VAL A 129 -6.73 -8.62 8.91
N ILE A 130 -7.35 -9.19 7.88
CA ILE A 130 -8.49 -8.64 7.17
C ILE A 130 -9.75 -9.36 7.66
N HIS A 131 -10.70 -8.57 8.12
CA HIS A 131 -12.00 -9.01 8.59
C HIS A 131 -13.00 -8.94 7.44
N THR A 132 -13.74 -10.03 7.22
CA THR A 132 -15.00 -10.00 6.46
C THR A 132 -16.14 -10.35 7.40
N GLU A 133 -16.88 -9.32 7.79
CA GLU A 133 -17.98 -9.31 8.75
C GLU A 133 -19.24 -8.80 8.07
N SER A 134 -19.89 -9.67 7.31
CA SER A 134 -21.00 -9.32 6.41
C SER A 134 -22.31 -9.95 6.86
N ALA A 135 -23.43 -9.37 6.43
CA ALA A 135 -24.73 -10.02 6.48
C ALA A 135 -24.90 -11.09 5.38
N ALA A 136 -24.07 -11.04 4.33
CA ALA A 136 -24.10 -12.00 3.23
C ALA A 136 -23.06 -13.11 3.44
N ASN A 137 -23.46 -14.36 3.16
CA ASN A 137 -22.58 -15.53 3.27
C ASN A 137 -21.73 -15.74 2.01
N VAL A 138 -21.06 -14.69 1.55
CA VAL A 138 -20.14 -14.74 0.40
C VAL A 138 -18.87 -14.02 0.81
N PRO A 139 -17.67 -14.62 0.62
CA PRO A 139 -16.42 -13.93 0.91
C PRO A 139 -16.24 -12.73 -0.01
N ASP A 140 -15.81 -11.62 0.57
CA ASP A 140 -15.33 -10.48 -0.18
C ASP A 140 -14.00 -10.82 -0.88
N ARG A 141 -13.50 -9.92 -1.72
CA ARG A 141 -12.32 -10.13 -2.55
C ARG A 141 -11.21 -9.16 -2.22
N LEU A 142 -9.97 -9.59 -2.47
CA LEU A 142 -8.79 -8.76 -2.28
C LEU A 142 -8.86 -7.45 -3.08
N GLY A 143 -9.44 -7.45 -4.28
CA GLY A 143 -9.64 -6.23 -5.06
C GLY A 143 -10.59 -5.22 -4.39
N GLN A 144 -11.59 -5.69 -3.65
CA GLN A 144 -12.50 -4.82 -2.89
C GLN A 144 -11.74 -4.18 -1.72
N PHE A 145 -10.95 -4.98 -0.99
CA PHE A 145 -10.10 -4.49 0.10
C PHE A 145 -9.14 -3.39 -0.37
N PHE A 146 -8.46 -3.60 -1.50
CA PHE A 146 -7.55 -2.59 -2.06
C PHE A 146 -8.27 -1.36 -2.60
N THR A 147 -9.54 -1.51 -3.04
CA THR A 147 -10.37 -0.36 -3.40
C THR A 147 -10.72 0.47 -2.16
N GLU A 148 -10.98 -0.17 -1.02
CA GLU A 148 -11.22 0.50 0.27
C GLU A 148 -9.98 1.14 0.87
N TRP A 149 -8.81 0.54 0.64
CA TRP A 149 -7.52 1.09 1.04
C TRP A 149 -7.06 2.22 0.10
N ASP A 150 -7.70 2.39 -1.06
CA ASP A 150 -7.30 3.32 -2.13
C ASP A 150 -5.85 3.09 -2.62
N VAL A 151 -5.44 1.83 -2.65
CA VAL A 151 -4.15 1.39 -3.19
C VAL A 151 -4.40 0.64 -4.48
N VAL A 152 -3.67 1.00 -5.56
CA VAL A 152 -3.79 0.31 -6.84
C VAL A 152 -3.45 -1.17 -6.67
N LEU A 153 -4.34 -2.05 -7.12
CA LEU A 153 -4.08 -3.48 -7.21
C LEU A 153 -4.45 -3.99 -8.61
N SER A 154 -3.47 -4.57 -9.28
CA SER A 154 -3.64 -5.28 -10.54
C SER A 154 -2.57 -6.36 -10.67
N ASP A 155 -2.67 -7.21 -11.70
CA ASP A 155 -1.68 -8.25 -11.96
C ASP A 155 -0.27 -7.68 -12.27
N ALA A 156 -0.17 -6.38 -12.57
CA ALA A 156 1.07 -5.70 -12.95
C ALA A 156 1.52 -4.59 -11.98
N CYS A 157 0.67 -4.16 -11.05
CA CYS A 157 0.96 -3.04 -10.14
C CYS A 157 0.37 -3.25 -8.74
N ILE A 158 1.14 -2.88 -7.72
CA ILE A 158 0.69 -2.73 -6.33
C ILE A 158 1.13 -1.34 -5.85
N GLY A 159 0.15 -0.46 -5.59
CA GLY A 159 0.41 0.95 -5.28
C GLY A 159 1.22 1.62 -6.38
N MET A 160 2.39 2.16 -6.02
CA MET A 160 3.33 2.81 -6.93
C MET A 160 4.30 1.84 -7.64
N TYR A 161 4.36 0.56 -7.22
CA TYR A 161 5.28 -0.42 -7.78
C TYR A 161 4.63 -1.13 -8.96
N CYS A 162 5.26 -1.06 -10.13
CA CYS A 162 4.72 -1.60 -11.38
C CYS A 162 5.76 -2.35 -12.19
N GLN A 163 5.33 -3.39 -12.88
CA GLN A 163 6.12 -4.05 -13.92
C GLN A 163 6.29 -3.13 -15.16
N PRO A 164 7.40 -3.25 -15.91
CA PRO A 164 8.54 -4.16 -15.68
C PRO A 164 9.60 -3.61 -14.71
N ALA A 165 9.44 -2.39 -14.21
CA ALA A 165 10.42 -1.74 -13.34
C ALA A 165 10.62 -2.47 -12.00
N THR A 166 9.53 -3.03 -11.45
CA THR A 166 9.54 -3.81 -10.22
C THR A 166 8.92 -5.18 -10.47
N THR A 167 9.62 -6.24 -10.04
CA THR A 167 9.06 -7.59 -10.10
C THR A 167 7.94 -7.72 -9.08
N ILE A 168 6.84 -8.36 -9.46
CA ILE A 168 5.70 -8.61 -8.58
C ILE A 168 5.37 -10.10 -8.64
N ALA A 169 5.16 -10.70 -7.48
CA ALA A 169 4.67 -12.05 -7.33
C ALA A 169 3.62 -12.10 -6.21
N VAL A 170 2.59 -12.91 -6.43
CA VAL A 170 1.51 -13.13 -5.46
C VAL A 170 1.57 -14.58 -5.02
N TYR A 171 1.37 -14.83 -3.73
CA TYR A 171 1.28 -16.16 -3.17
C TYR A 171 -0.01 -16.29 -2.35
N VAL A 172 -0.64 -17.46 -2.45
CA VAL A 172 -1.80 -17.84 -1.64
C VAL A 172 -1.46 -19.15 -0.95
N ASP A 173 -1.53 -19.16 0.38
CA ASP A 173 -1.17 -20.32 1.21
C ASP A 173 0.22 -20.89 0.86
N GLY A 174 1.18 -19.98 0.64
CA GLY A 174 2.59 -20.28 0.34
C GLY A 174 2.86 -20.72 -1.11
N LYS A 175 1.82 -20.86 -1.93
CA LYS A 175 1.93 -21.28 -3.33
C LYS A 175 1.81 -20.08 -4.24
N ARG A 176 2.69 -20.01 -5.26
CA ARG A 176 2.64 -18.94 -6.25
C ARG A 176 1.28 -18.94 -6.95
N TYR A 177 0.63 -17.79 -6.94
CA TYR A 177 -0.67 -17.55 -7.54
C TYR A 177 -0.52 -16.97 -8.94
N SER A 178 -1.32 -17.45 -9.90
CA SER A 178 -1.27 -17.03 -11.31
C SER A 178 -2.63 -16.57 -11.85
N GLY A 179 -3.67 -16.56 -11.01
CA GLY A 179 -4.96 -15.97 -11.35
C GLY A 179 -4.96 -14.45 -11.23
N LYS A 180 -6.12 -13.83 -11.48
CA LYS A 180 -6.29 -12.38 -11.29
C LYS A 180 -6.21 -12.03 -9.82
N VAL A 181 -5.27 -11.18 -9.43
CA VAL A 181 -5.02 -10.86 -8.02
C VAL A 181 -6.23 -10.23 -7.34
N VAL A 182 -6.98 -9.41 -8.08
CA VAL A 182 -8.19 -8.74 -7.59
C VAL A 182 -9.34 -9.71 -7.29
N ASP A 183 -9.30 -10.92 -7.87
CA ASP A 183 -10.35 -11.93 -7.74
C ASP A 183 -10.11 -12.92 -6.59
N ILE A 184 -9.00 -12.80 -5.84
CA ILE A 184 -8.70 -13.70 -4.72
C ILE A 184 -9.80 -13.54 -3.66
N PRO A 185 -10.55 -14.63 -3.33
CA PRO A 185 -11.58 -14.57 -2.30
C PRO A 185 -10.94 -14.57 -0.92
N LEU A 186 -11.42 -13.72 -0.02
CA LEU A 186 -11.00 -13.62 1.37
C LEU A 186 -11.77 -14.64 2.21
N THR A 187 -11.45 -15.92 2.03
CA THR A 187 -12.04 -17.01 2.82
C THR A 187 -11.35 -17.13 4.18
N ASP A 188 -12.04 -17.77 5.13
CA ASP A 188 -11.50 -18.00 6.47
C ASP A 188 -10.11 -18.65 6.45
N ARG A 189 -9.22 -18.08 7.26
CA ARG A 189 -7.80 -18.41 7.43
C ARG A 189 -6.99 -18.48 6.15
N LYS A 190 -7.35 -17.69 5.14
CA LYS A 190 -6.53 -17.56 3.93
C LYS A 190 -5.27 -16.75 4.23
N GLU A 191 -4.13 -17.24 3.77
CA GLU A 191 -2.86 -16.51 3.80
C GLU A 191 -2.54 -15.94 2.42
N ILE A 192 -2.21 -14.65 2.34
CA ILE A 192 -1.89 -13.96 1.08
C ILE A 192 -0.60 -13.17 1.27
N ALA A 193 0.40 -13.43 0.43
CA ALA A 193 1.62 -12.63 0.39
C ALA A 193 1.77 -11.91 -0.95
N LEU A 194 1.88 -10.58 -0.90
CA LEU A 194 2.24 -9.72 -2.01
C LEU A 194 3.73 -9.42 -1.94
N VAL A 195 4.49 -9.95 -2.89
CA VAL A 195 5.94 -9.81 -2.95
C VAL A 195 6.32 -8.83 -4.05
N ILE A 196 6.90 -7.71 -3.66
CA ILE A 196 7.32 -6.59 -4.51
C ILE A 196 8.85 -6.53 -4.47
N GLY A 197 9.48 -6.61 -5.64
CA GLY A 197 10.94 -6.60 -5.75
C GLY A 197 11.57 -7.95 -5.37
N ALA A 198 12.66 -7.91 -4.60
CA ALA A 198 13.34 -9.13 -4.15
C ALA A 198 12.44 -9.96 -3.21
N PRO A 199 12.40 -11.30 -3.35
CA PRO A 199 11.61 -12.15 -2.45
C PRO A 199 12.26 -12.27 -1.06
N PRO A 200 11.48 -12.52 0.01
CA PRO A 200 12.03 -12.89 1.31
C PRO A 200 12.62 -14.30 1.30
N ASP A 201 13.42 -14.65 2.32
CA ASP A 201 13.98 -15.98 2.50
C ASP A 201 12.89 -17.06 2.65
N GLN A 202 11.77 -16.69 3.26
CA GLN A 202 10.62 -17.57 3.44
C GLN A 202 9.34 -16.84 3.03
N ILE A 203 8.57 -17.47 2.15
CA ILE A 203 7.23 -17.00 1.76
C ILE A 203 6.23 -17.37 2.86
N PRO A 204 5.42 -16.42 3.35
CA PRO A 204 4.30 -16.72 4.25
C PRO A 204 3.35 -17.76 3.63
N SER A 205 2.96 -18.75 4.43
CA SER A 205 2.28 -19.94 3.92
C SER A 205 1.08 -20.42 4.73
N SER A 206 0.81 -19.80 5.87
CA SER A 206 -0.30 -20.16 6.73
C SER A 206 -0.77 -18.97 7.55
N PHE A 207 -2.09 -18.86 7.70
CA PHE A 207 -2.71 -17.88 8.59
C PHE A 207 -2.06 -17.90 9.98
N PRO A 208 -1.74 -16.74 10.57
CA PRO A 208 -0.97 -16.70 11.80
C PRO A 208 -1.69 -17.39 12.96
N SER A 209 -0.99 -18.23 13.71
CA SER A 209 -1.57 -18.98 14.82
C SER A 209 -1.98 -18.11 16.02
N TRP A 210 -1.51 -16.86 16.08
CA TRP A 210 -1.86 -15.88 17.10
C TRP A 210 -3.08 -15.02 16.72
N ALA A 211 -3.47 -15.02 15.43
CA ALA A 211 -4.54 -14.17 14.93
C ALA A 211 -5.91 -14.66 15.45
N PRO A 212 -6.89 -13.75 15.60
CA PRO A 212 -8.24 -14.10 16.03
C PRO A 212 -8.89 -15.09 15.06
N VAL A 213 -9.86 -15.86 15.58
CA VAL A 213 -10.58 -16.92 14.88
C VAL A 213 -12.08 -16.74 15.01
#